data_AF-A0A1I3JUG3-F1
#
_entry.id   AF-A0A1I3JUG3-F1
#
_cell.length_a   1.000
_cell.length_b   1.000
_cell.length_c   1.000
_cell.angle_alpha   90.00
_cell.angle_beta   90.00
_cell.angle_gamma   90.00
#
_symmetry.space_group_name_H-M   'P 1'
#
loop_
_entity.id
_entity.type
_entity.pdbx_description
1 polymer ?
#
loop_
_entity_poly.entity_id
_entity_poly.type
_entity_poly.pdbx_seq_one_letter_code
_entity_poly.pdbx_strand_id
1 'polypeptide(L)'
;MIAQVDHTTESHPSEDLLAKTEGQYSTILADPPWQFQNRTGKMAPEHRRLLRYSTMELKEIMELPVFQLAAAKSHLYLWVPNTLLQEGLKVMEAWGFTYKSNLVWYKIRKDGGPDGRGVGFYFRNVTELVLFGVRGNLRTLSPGRTQVNLFLSRKREHSRKPDEIYDLIESCSPGPYLELFARFRRHGWLQWGNEDVEDNTHYGVARRKGHIDTQQRLSKIANGYKGKDE
;
A
#
# COMPACT_ATOMS: atom_id res chain seq x y z
N MET A 1 -32.68 -31.81 5.00
CA MET A 1 -31.53 -31.31 4.21
C MET A 1 -30.87 -30.23 5.02
N ILE A 2 -29.69 -30.49 5.57
CA ILE A 2 -28.91 -29.53 6.33
C ILE A 2 -28.06 -28.79 5.31
N ALA A 3 -28.26 -27.48 5.18
CA ALA A 3 -27.41 -26.64 4.34
C ALA A 3 -25.99 -26.69 4.91
N GLN A 4 -25.05 -27.24 4.14
CA GLN A 4 -23.63 -27.04 4.40
C GLN A 4 -23.34 -25.54 4.26
N VAL A 5 -22.99 -24.92 5.37
CA VAL A 5 -22.36 -23.61 5.37
C VAL A 5 -20.95 -23.85 4.85
N ASP A 6 -20.70 -23.51 3.59
CA ASP A 6 -19.35 -23.46 3.03
C ASP A 6 -18.55 -22.43 3.82
N HIS A 7 -17.75 -22.91 4.78
CA HIS A 7 -16.64 -22.17 5.32
C HIS A 7 -15.58 -22.10 4.20
N THR A 8 -15.68 -21.09 3.33
CA THR A 8 -14.54 -20.67 2.52
C THR A 8 -13.44 -20.24 3.48
N THR A 9 -12.50 -21.13 3.77
CA THR A 9 -11.23 -20.77 4.39
C THR A 9 -10.60 -19.69 3.52
N GLU A 10 -10.42 -18.48 4.06
CA GLU A 10 -9.62 -17.45 3.38
C GLU A 10 -8.25 -18.07 3.10
N SER A 11 -7.89 -18.19 1.81
CA SER A 11 -6.62 -18.78 1.39
C SER A 11 -5.47 -17.95 1.97
N HIS A 12 -4.39 -18.63 2.36
CA HIS A 12 -3.21 -17.97 2.89
C HIS A 12 -2.71 -16.92 1.87
N PRO A 13 -2.30 -15.70 2.28
CA PRO A 13 -1.93 -14.63 1.33
C PRO A 13 -0.89 -15.05 0.28
N SER A 14 0.07 -15.90 0.66
CA SER A 14 1.05 -16.47 -0.26
C SER A 14 0.45 -17.37 -1.33
N GLU A 15 -0.53 -18.20 -0.98
CA GLU A 15 -1.22 -19.09 -1.93
C GLU A 15 -2.12 -18.29 -2.86
N ASP A 16 -2.85 -17.31 -2.31
CA ASP A 16 -3.69 -16.40 -3.10
C ASP A 16 -2.86 -15.59 -4.11
N LEU A 17 -1.70 -15.08 -3.67
CA LEU A 17 -0.77 -14.36 -4.53
C LEU A 17 -0.30 -15.24 -5.69
N LEU A 18 0.17 -16.46 -5.42
CA LEU A 18 0.62 -17.37 -6.48
C LEU A 18 -0.51 -17.82 -7.40
N ALA A 19 -1.73 -17.98 -6.89
CA ALA A 19 -2.88 -18.38 -7.69
C ALA A 19 -3.38 -17.27 -8.63
N LYS A 20 -3.20 -16.00 -8.26
CA LYS A 20 -3.68 -14.83 -9.01
C LYS A 20 -2.61 -14.12 -9.82
N THR A 21 -1.37 -14.60 -9.79
CA THR A 21 -0.26 -14.04 -10.55
C THR A 21 0.34 -15.11 -11.44
N GLU A 22 0.72 -14.73 -12.65
CA GLU A 22 1.31 -15.64 -13.63
C GLU A 22 2.57 -15.02 -14.22
N GLY A 23 3.61 -15.83 -14.36
CA GLY A 23 4.88 -15.41 -14.96
C GLY A 23 5.81 -14.65 -13.99
N GLN A 24 6.81 -13.99 -14.57
CA GLN A 24 7.84 -13.26 -13.84
C GLN A 24 7.91 -11.80 -14.26
N TYR A 25 8.13 -10.92 -13.29
CA TYR A 25 8.06 -9.47 -13.45
C TYR A 25 9.46 -8.85 -13.38
N SER A 26 9.73 -7.94 -14.33
CA SER A 26 10.98 -7.18 -14.34
C SER A 26 10.94 -6.00 -13.39
N THR A 27 9.75 -5.54 -13.00
CA THR A 27 9.57 -4.47 -12.03
C THR A 27 8.39 -4.76 -11.11
N ILE A 28 8.63 -4.64 -9.80
CA ILE A 28 7.64 -4.84 -8.76
C ILE A 28 7.50 -3.56 -7.95
N LEU A 29 6.27 -3.08 -7.75
CA LEU A 29 5.91 -2.05 -6.79
C LEU A 29 5.15 -2.69 -5.64
N ALA A 30 5.46 -2.34 -4.39
CA ALA A 30 4.74 -2.87 -3.23
C ALA A 30 4.49 -1.77 -2.19
N ASP A 31 3.27 -1.75 -1.63
CA ASP A 31 2.89 -0.95 -0.45
C ASP A 31 2.31 -1.86 0.64
N PRO A 32 3.14 -2.66 1.33
CA PRO A 32 2.65 -3.61 2.33
C PRO A 32 1.81 -2.93 3.41
N PRO A 33 0.83 -3.63 4.00
CA PRO A 33 0.01 -3.10 5.08
C PRO A 33 0.80 -3.18 6.39
N TRP A 34 1.84 -2.36 6.52
CA TRP A 34 2.78 -2.37 7.63
C TRP A 34 2.10 -2.24 8.99
N GLN A 35 2.47 -3.12 9.91
CA GLN A 35 2.08 -3.01 11.30
C GLN A 35 3.11 -2.22 12.12
N PHE A 36 2.62 -1.31 12.97
CA PHE A 36 3.46 -0.49 13.84
C PHE A 36 3.50 -1.08 15.24
N GLN A 37 4.70 -1.16 15.84
CA GLN A 37 4.90 -1.69 17.20
C GLN A 37 4.16 -0.87 18.27
N ASN A 38 4.10 0.46 18.10
CA ASN A 38 3.40 1.35 19.03
C ASN A 38 1.89 1.39 18.73
N ARG A 39 1.13 0.49 19.37
CA ARG A 39 -0.34 0.42 19.29
C ARG A 39 -1.08 1.53 20.06
N THR A 40 -0.37 2.33 20.85
CA THR A 40 -0.94 3.45 21.63
C THR A 40 -0.69 4.79 20.95
N GLY A 41 -1.78 5.52 20.65
CA GLY A 41 -1.75 6.87 20.09
C GLY A 41 -2.20 6.99 18.63
N LYS A 42 -2.26 8.23 18.11
CA LYS A 42 -2.85 8.59 16.80
C LYS A 42 -2.11 8.02 15.56
N MET A 43 -1.03 7.25 15.74
CA MET A 43 -0.24 6.65 14.66
C MET A 43 -0.62 5.20 14.35
N ALA A 44 -1.21 4.48 15.31
CA ALA A 44 -1.62 3.10 15.07
C ALA A 44 -2.84 3.09 14.15
N PRO A 45 -2.84 2.33 13.04
CA PRO A 45 -4.04 2.07 12.22
C PRO A 45 -5.23 1.56 13.07
N GLU A 46 -4.94 0.99 14.23
CA GLU A 46 -5.90 0.42 15.18
C GLU A 46 -6.48 1.42 16.19
N HIS A 47 -5.96 2.66 16.27
CA HIS A 47 -6.48 3.65 17.23
C HIS A 47 -7.90 4.08 16.85
N ARG A 48 -8.83 4.22 17.83
CA ARG A 48 -10.32 4.36 17.74
C ARG A 48 -10.95 5.30 16.68
N ARG A 49 -10.19 6.01 15.84
CA ARG A 49 -10.66 6.75 14.64
C ARG A 49 -10.17 6.15 13.29
N LEU A 50 -9.29 5.16 13.31
CA LEU A 50 -8.55 4.61 12.16
C LEU A 50 -8.92 3.16 11.82
N LEU A 51 -9.83 2.54 12.60
CA LEU A 51 -10.38 1.19 12.35
C LEU A 51 -10.64 0.94 10.84
N ARG A 52 -10.08 -0.19 10.36
CA ARG A 52 -10.38 -0.96 9.12
C ARG A 52 -9.37 -0.89 7.96
N TYR A 53 -8.09 -1.19 8.20
CA TYR A 53 -7.32 -2.00 7.25
C TYR A 53 -6.55 -3.06 8.05
N SER A 54 -6.66 -4.33 7.66
CA SER A 54 -5.87 -5.40 8.29
C SER A 54 -4.40 -5.15 7.97
N THR A 55 -3.58 -4.97 9.00
CA THR A 55 -2.12 -4.94 8.86
C THR A 55 -1.57 -6.35 8.82
N MET A 56 -0.38 -6.52 8.28
CA MET A 56 0.39 -7.76 8.34
C MET A 56 1.57 -7.58 9.28
N GLU A 57 1.84 -8.61 10.08
CA GLU A 57 3.05 -8.72 10.88
C GLU A 57 4.26 -8.77 9.93
N LEU A 58 5.41 -8.25 10.37
CA LEU A 58 6.61 -8.20 9.54
C LEU A 58 6.99 -9.57 8.96
N LYS A 59 6.84 -10.62 9.77
CA LYS A 59 7.11 -12.00 9.37
C LYS A 59 6.26 -12.43 8.18
N GLU A 60 4.96 -12.14 8.22
CA GLU A 60 4.02 -12.48 7.15
C GLU A 60 4.37 -11.76 5.84
N ILE A 61 4.79 -10.49 5.93
CA ILE A 61 5.24 -9.72 4.76
C ILE A 61 6.50 -10.36 4.15
N MET A 62 7.47 -10.74 4.97
CA MET A 62 8.72 -11.37 4.51
C MET A 62 8.48 -12.76 3.90
N GLU A 63 7.48 -13.50 4.36
CA GLU A 63 7.13 -14.84 3.90
C GLU A 63 6.35 -14.86 2.56
N LEU A 64 5.96 -13.70 2.03
CA LEU A 64 5.35 -13.63 0.70
C LEU A 64 6.33 -14.13 -0.37
N PRO A 65 5.89 -14.98 -1.32
CA PRO A 65 6.74 -15.63 -2.32
C PRO A 65 7.13 -14.69 -3.47
N VAL A 66 7.41 -13.41 -3.20
CA VAL A 66 7.78 -12.38 -4.19
C VAL A 66 9.01 -12.79 -4.99
N PHE A 67 9.94 -13.53 -4.37
CA PHE A 67 11.10 -14.09 -5.06
C PHE A 67 10.72 -15.00 -6.24
N GLN A 68 9.60 -15.72 -6.18
CA GLN A 68 9.15 -16.61 -7.25
C GLN A 68 8.60 -15.81 -8.45
N LEU A 69 8.01 -14.64 -8.16
CA LEU A 69 7.42 -13.73 -9.14
C LEU A 69 8.43 -12.77 -9.75
N ALA A 70 9.56 -12.53 -9.10
CA ALA A 70 10.60 -11.64 -9.60
C ALA A 70 11.45 -12.32 -10.69
N ALA A 71 11.59 -11.67 -11.84
CA ALA A 71 12.52 -12.11 -12.88
C ALA A 71 13.96 -12.09 -12.35
N ALA A 72 14.84 -12.91 -12.95
CA ALA A 72 16.25 -13.04 -12.53
C ALA A 72 17.01 -11.70 -12.51
N LYS A 73 16.63 -10.76 -13.38
CA LYS A 73 17.03 -9.35 -13.35
C LYS A 73 15.78 -8.51 -13.20
N SER A 74 15.62 -7.87 -12.05
CA SER A 74 14.42 -7.10 -11.76
C SER A 74 14.65 -5.98 -10.77
N HIS A 75 13.73 -5.02 -10.77
CA HIS A 75 13.67 -3.92 -9.83
C HIS A 75 12.53 -4.12 -8.82
N LEU A 76 12.76 -3.68 -7.59
CA LEU A 76 11.75 -3.57 -6.55
C LEU A 76 11.67 -2.12 -6.08
N TYR A 77 10.45 -1.58 -6.06
CA TYR A 77 10.07 -0.33 -5.45
C TYR A 77 9.19 -0.63 -4.25
N LEU A 78 9.69 -0.39 -3.04
CA LEU A 78 8.99 -0.74 -1.80
C LEU A 78 8.65 0.53 -1.01
N TRP A 79 7.36 0.83 -0.87
CA TRP A 79 6.90 1.89 0.02
C TRP A 79 7.15 1.51 1.47
N VAL A 80 7.84 2.39 2.21
CA VAL A 80 8.20 2.15 3.61
C VAL A 80 7.96 3.43 4.43
N PRO A 81 7.16 3.35 5.51
CA PRO A 81 7.06 4.43 6.49
C PRO A 81 8.42 4.75 7.08
N ASN A 82 8.73 6.05 7.31
CA ASN A 82 10.04 6.47 7.82
C ASN A 82 10.48 5.73 9.10
N THR A 83 9.53 5.34 9.95
CA THR A 83 9.80 4.64 11.21
C THR A 83 10.12 3.15 11.05
N LEU A 84 9.86 2.58 9.87
CA LEU A 84 9.99 1.15 9.56
C LEU A 84 11.09 0.88 8.52
N LEU A 85 12.05 1.81 8.39
CA LEU A 85 13.13 1.69 7.41
C LEU A 85 13.92 0.39 7.58
N GLN A 86 14.23 -0.02 8.81
CA GLN A 86 14.99 -1.24 9.08
C GLN A 86 14.21 -2.49 8.67
N GLU A 87 12.90 -2.50 8.93
CA GLU A 87 11.97 -3.56 8.53
C GLU A 87 11.83 -3.63 7.01
N GLY A 88 11.74 -2.48 6.34
CA GLY A 88 11.72 -2.41 4.88
C GLY A 88 12.97 -3.01 4.23
N LEU A 89 14.16 -2.76 4.81
CA LEU A 89 15.41 -3.39 4.35
C LEU A 89 15.37 -4.92 4.50
N LYS A 90 14.87 -5.43 5.63
CA LYS A 90 14.72 -6.88 5.86
C LYS A 90 13.74 -7.51 4.85
N VAL A 91 12.63 -6.85 4.54
CA VAL A 91 11.67 -7.32 3.55
C VAL A 91 12.29 -7.42 2.15
N MET A 92 13.03 -6.39 1.71
CA MET A 92 13.72 -6.47 0.42
C MET A 92 14.72 -7.62 0.36
N GLU A 93 15.50 -7.82 1.42
CA GLU A 93 16.45 -8.94 1.52
C GLU A 93 15.73 -10.29 1.45
N ALA A 94 14.66 -10.47 2.23
CA ALA A 94 13.85 -11.70 2.25
C ALA A 94 13.24 -12.01 0.87
N TRP A 95 12.85 -10.97 0.11
CA TRP A 95 12.33 -11.13 -1.26
C TRP A 95 13.43 -11.29 -2.32
N GLY A 96 14.71 -11.27 -1.92
CA GLY A 96 15.85 -11.50 -2.80
C GLY A 96 16.35 -10.27 -3.58
N PHE A 97 16.10 -9.07 -3.06
CA PHE A 97 16.55 -7.81 -3.64
C PHE A 97 17.64 -7.17 -2.79
N THR A 98 18.69 -6.67 -3.44
CA THR A 98 19.72 -5.86 -2.78
C THR A 98 19.33 -4.39 -2.88
N TYR A 99 19.23 -3.71 -1.73
CA TYR A 99 19.04 -2.26 -1.68
C TYR A 99 20.14 -1.51 -2.46
N LYS A 100 19.75 -0.49 -3.24
CA LYS A 100 20.68 0.38 -3.98
C LYS A 100 20.53 1.85 -3.66
N SER A 101 19.30 2.34 -3.56
CA SER A 101 18.98 3.73 -3.26
C SER A 101 17.50 3.84 -2.89
N ASN A 102 16.98 5.04 -2.70
CA ASN A 102 15.57 5.28 -2.43
C ASN A 102 15.09 6.52 -3.19
N LEU A 103 13.80 6.58 -3.47
CA LEU A 103 13.09 7.82 -3.80
C LEU A 103 12.42 8.36 -2.52
N VAL A 104 12.19 9.66 -2.49
CA VAL A 104 11.50 10.34 -1.40
C VAL A 104 10.27 11.03 -1.97
N TRP A 105 9.09 10.63 -1.49
CA TRP A 105 7.88 11.38 -1.71
C TRP A 105 7.82 12.54 -0.72
N TYR A 106 7.89 13.78 -1.20
CA TYR A 106 7.72 14.97 -0.38
C TYR A 106 6.31 15.53 -0.52
N LYS A 107 5.59 15.57 0.61
CA LYS A 107 4.20 16.00 0.69
C LYS A 107 4.14 17.51 0.84
N ILE A 108 3.56 18.17 -0.15
CA ILE A 108 3.51 19.63 -0.21
C ILE A 108 2.10 20.19 -0.05
N ARG A 109 2.02 21.43 0.44
CA ARG A 109 0.81 22.26 0.46
C ARG A 109 0.61 22.95 -0.89
N LYS A 110 -0.41 23.80 -0.99
CA LYS A 110 -0.71 24.54 -2.24
C LYS A 110 0.42 25.49 -2.65
N ASP A 111 1.13 26.05 -1.68
CA ASP A 111 2.25 26.99 -1.85
C ASP A 111 3.61 26.30 -2.02
N GLY A 112 3.65 24.96 -2.17
CA GLY A 112 4.89 24.20 -2.35
C GLY A 112 5.67 23.93 -1.05
N GLY A 113 5.25 24.49 0.08
CA GLY A 113 5.86 24.24 1.39
C GLY A 113 5.48 22.86 1.97
N PRO A 114 6.16 22.42 3.05
CA PRO A 114 5.91 21.11 3.67
C PRO A 114 4.50 20.99 4.24
N ASP A 115 3.86 19.83 4.05
CA ASP A 115 2.59 19.50 4.69
C ASP A 115 2.79 18.97 6.12
N GLY A 116 2.89 19.88 7.08
CA GLY A 116 3.12 19.58 8.50
C GLY A 116 2.01 18.80 9.23
N ARG A 117 0.94 18.40 8.55
CA ARG A 117 -0.16 17.59 9.13
C ARG A 117 0.22 16.11 9.32
N GLY A 118 1.44 15.71 8.94
CA GLY A 118 1.98 14.38 9.18
C GLY A 118 2.03 14.02 10.67
N VAL A 119 1.75 12.75 10.99
CA VAL A 119 1.88 12.24 12.37
C VAL A 119 3.26 11.62 12.53
N GLY A 120 3.93 11.90 13.64
CA GLY A 120 5.21 11.32 14.04
C GLY A 120 5.54 11.72 15.48
N PHE A 121 6.21 10.83 16.23
CA PHE A 121 6.53 11.05 17.65
C PHE A 121 7.69 12.03 17.84
N TYR A 122 8.73 11.93 17.00
CA TYR A 122 9.92 12.78 17.08
C TYR A 122 9.85 13.96 16.10
N PHE A 123 9.44 13.70 14.86
CA PHE A 123 9.32 14.70 13.80
C PHE A 123 7.99 14.57 13.06
N ARG A 124 7.51 15.67 12.47
CA ARG A 124 6.34 15.64 11.60
C ARG A 124 6.72 14.98 10.27
N ASN A 125 6.07 13.87 9.95
CA ASN A 125 6.33 13.14 8.70
C ASN A 125 5.74 13.88 7.49
N VAL A 126 6.57 14.70 6.86
CA VAL A 126 6.28 15.38 5.59
C VAL A 126 6.77 14.60 4.38
N THR A 127 7.49 13.50 4.61
CA THR A 127 8.01 12.59 3.58
C THR A 127 7.54 11.15 3.80
N GLU A 128 7.60 10.34 2.73
CA GLU A 128 7.61 8.88 2.78
C GLU A 128 8.69 8.35 1.83
N LEU A 129 9.23 7.16 2.13
CA LEU A 129 10.29 6.54 1.34
C LEU A 129 9.73 5.50 0.38
N VAL A 130 10.33 5.42 -0.81
CA VAL A 130 10.25 4.26 -1.70
C VAL A 130 11.65 3.69 -1.81
N LEU A 131 11.90 2.57 -1.16
CA LEU A 131 13.18 1.89 -1.29
C LEU A 131 13.29 1.28 -2.69
N PHE A 132 14.47 1.41 -3.30
CA PHE A 132 14.80 0.84 -4.60
C PHE A 132 15.82 -0.29 -4.43
N GLY A 133 15.37 -1.50 -4.74
CA GLY A 133 16.15 -2.73 -4.70
C GLY A 133 16.35 -3.32 -6.09
N VAL A 134 17.45 -4.04 -6.27
CA VAL A 134 17.77 -4.73 -7.52
C VAL A 134 18.05 -6.20 -7.23
N ARG A 135 17.47 -7.08 -8.05
CA ARG A 135 17.84 -8.49 -8.13
C ARG A 135 18.70 -8.71 -9.38
N GLY A 136 19.79 -9.46 -9.20
CA GLY A 136 20.80 -9.64 -10.25
C GLY A 136 21.53 -8.33 -10.54
N ASN A 137 21.95 -8.14 -11.80
CA ASN A 137 22.58 -6.91 -12.26
C ASN A 137 21.69 -6.24 -13.32
N LEU A 138 20.96 -5.22 -12.89
CA LEU A 138 20.08 -4.41 -13.72
C LEU A 138 20.24 -2.94 -13.31
N ARG A 139 20.66 -2.09 -14.25
CA ARG A 139 20.61 -0.64 -14.07
C ARG A 139 19.25 -0.13 -14.52
N THR A 140 18.85 1.03 -13.99
CA THR A 140 17.73 1.80 -14.52
C THR A 140 17.90 2.11 -16.01
N LEU A 141 16.77 2.25 -16.69
CA LEU A 141 16.67 2.80 -18.03
C LEU A 141 17.23 4.23 -18.06
N SER A 142 17.53 4.74 -19.25
CA SER A 142 18.16 6.06 -19.42
C SER A 142 17.49 7.19 -18.62
N PRO A 143 16.14 7.32 -18.57
CA PRO A 143 15.49 8.35 -17.76
C PRO A 143 15.80 8.26 -16.26
N GLY A 144 15.94 7.06 -15.72
CA GLY A 144 16.26 6.84 -14.32
C GLY A 144 17.69 7.24 -13.92
N ARG A 145 18.55 7.57 -14.87
CA ARG A 145 19.92 8.05 -14.60
C ARG A 145 19.98 9.55 -14.32
N THR A 146 18.97 10.28 -14.78
CA THR A 146 18.79 11.72 -14.53
C THR A 146 17.66 12.03 -13.57
N GLN A 147 16.86 11.02 -13.21
CA GLN A 147 15.82 11.14 -12.19
C GLN A 147 16.43 11.47 -10.83
N VAL A 148 16.04 12.62 -10.26
CA VAL A 148 16.38 12.96 -8.88
C VAL A 148 15.59 12.08 -7.91
N ASN A 149 16.15 11.81 -6.75
CA ASN A 149 15.54 10.93 -5.76
C ASN A 149 14.41 11.59 -4.93
N LEU A 150 13.80 12.65 -5.45
CA LEU A 150 12.76 13.44 -4.79
C LEU A 150 11.62 13.69 -5.79
N PHE A 151 10.39 13.44 -5.37
CA PHE A 151 9.22 13.84 -6.13
C PHE A 151 8.15 14.40 -5.21
N LEU A 152 7.45 15.42 -5.70
CA LEU A 152 6.57 16.26 -4.90
C LEU A 152 5.13 16.02 -5.33
N SER A 153 4.24 15.85 -4.37
CA SER A 153 2.81 15.90 -4.65
C SER A 153 2.01 16.35 -3.44
N ARG A 154 0.78 16.78 -3.68
CA ARG A 154 -0.15 17.13 -2.60
C ARG A 154 -0.71 15.85 -1.99
N LYS A 155 -0.80 15.82 -0.66
CA LYS A 155 -1.46 14.72 0.05
C LYS A 155 -2.93 14.64 -0.36
N ARG A 156 -3.36 13.44 -0.78
CA ARG A 156 -4.75 13.12 -1.16
C ARG A 156 -5.49 12.49 0.03
N GLU A 157 -6.47 11.64 -0.24
CA GLU A 157 -7.19 10.87 0.79
C GLU A 157 -6.21 10.07 1.68
N HIS A 158 -6.66 9.70 2.89
CA HIS A 158 -5.80 9.03 3.85
C HIS A 158 -5.19 7.75 3.25
N SER A 159 -3.86 7.60 3.39
CA SER A 159 -3.09 6.46 2.88
C SER A 159 -3.01 6.32 1.36
N ARG A 160 -3.57 7.24 0.57
CA ARG A 160 -3.42 7.21 -0.90
C ARG A 160 -2.03 7.69 -1.29
N LYS A 161 -1.28 6.81 -1.95
CA LYS A 161 0.02 7.11 -2.57
C LYS A 161 -0.17 7.96 -3.84
N PRO A 162 0.84 8.75 -4.24
CA PRO A 162 0.79 9.57 -5.45
C PRO A 162 0.81 8.73 -6.72
N ASP A 163 -0.09 9.00 -7.67
CA ASP A 163 -0.14 8.30 -8.96
C ASP A 163 1.11 8.60 -9.82
N GLU A 164 1.78 9.72 -9.56
CA GLU A 164 3.02 10.14 -10.24
C GLU A 164 4.16 9.10 -10.11
N ILE A 165 4.07 8.20 -9.12
CA ILE A 165 5.04 7.11 -8.96
C ILE A 165 5.02 6.12 -10.13
N TYR A 166 3.86 5.87 -10.75
CA TYR A 166 3.75 4.93 -11.85
C TYR A 166 4.50 5.43 -13.09
N ASP A 167 4.28 6.69 -13.47
CA ASP A 167 4.94 7.30 -14.63
C ASP A 167 6.47 7.36 -14.43
N LEU A 168 6.91 7.64 -13.19
CA LEU A 168 8.32 7.57 -12.83
C LEU A 168 8.87 6.16 -13.02
N ILE A 169 8.20 5.14 -12.46
CA ILE A 169 8.67 3.76 -12.56
C ILE A 169 8.70 3.28 -14.01
N GLU A 170 7.64 3.51 -14.78
CA GLU A 170 7.51 3.07 -16.17
C GLU A 170 8.58 3.72 -17.08
N SER A 171 9.00 4.95 -16.79
CA SER A 171 10.11 5.60 -17.51
C SER A 171 11.50 5.08 -17.10
N CYS A 172 11.65 4.66 -15.84
CA CYS A 172 12.94 4.32 -15.25
C CYS A 172 13.27 2.82 -15.28
N SER A 173 12.28 1.96 -15.46
CA SER A 173 12.41 0.51 -15.27
C SER A 173 11.65 -0.29 -16.33
N PRO A 174 12.14 -1.47 -16.72
CA PRO A 174 11.46 -2.30 -17.71
C PRO A 174 10.26 -3.06 -17.12
N GLY A 175 9.20 -3.23 -17.92
CA GLY A 175 8.15 -4.21 -17.65
C GLY A 175 8.57 -5.65 -17.97
N PRO A 176 7.71 -6.66 -17.73
CA PRO A 176 6.34 -6.53 -17.23
C PRO A 176 6.30 -6.07 -15.76
N TYR A 177 5.19 -5.41 -15.39
CA TYR A 177 5.02 -4.74 -14.10
C TYR A 177 4.02 -5.48 -13.19
N LEU A 178 4.36 -5.59 -11.90
CA LEU A 178 3.49 -6.12 -10.86
C LEU A 178 3.36 -5.10 -9.72
N GLU A 179 2.14 -4.84 -9.28
CA GLU A 179 1.85 -4.11 -8.05
C GLU A 179 1.29 -5.06 -6.98
N LEU A 180 1.96 -5.10 -5.83
CA LEU A 180 1.51 -5.82 -4.65
C LEU A 180 0.82 -4.85 -3.68
N PHE A 181 -0.31 -5.31 -3.13
CA PHE A 181 -1.20 -4.52 -2.27
C PHE A 181 -1.84 -3.33 -2.98
N ALA A 182 -2.12 -3.50 -4.28
CA ALA A 182 -2.74 -2.47 -5.10
C ALA A 182 -4.13 -2.10 -4.57
N ARG A 183 -4.45 -0.80 -4.68
CA ARG A 183 -5.76 -0.26 -4.27
C ARG A 183 -6.56 0.35 -5.42
N PHE A 184 -5.87 0.75 -6.49
CA PHE A 184 -6.45 1.42 -7.65
C PHE A 184 -5.87 0.81 -8.91
N ARG A 185 -6.65 0.79 -9.99
CA ARG A 185 -6.25 0.16 -11.23
C ARG A 185 -5.18 1.00 -11.93
N ARG A 186 -4.10 0.36 -12.38
CA ARG A 186 -3.13 0.94 -13.31
C ARG A 186 -3.07 0.10 -14.57
N HIS A 187 -3.38 0.71 -15.71
CA HIS A 187 -3.31 0.02 -17.00
C HIS A 187 -1.88 -0.46 -17.27
N GLY A 188 -1.73 -1.69 -17.77
CA GLY A 188 -0.43 -2.31 -18.08
C GLY A 188 0.28 -2.95 -16.88
N TRP A 189 -0.31 -2.93 -15.69
CA TRP A 189 0.21 -3.59 -14.50
C TRP A 189 -0.65 -4.80 -14.15
N LEU A 190 -0.01 -5.92 -13.79
CA LEU A 190 -0.71 -6.92 -12.98
C LEU A 190 -0.80 -6.38 -11.56
N GLN A 191 -1.95 -6.54 -10.90
CA GLN A 191 -2.19 -5.98 -9.60
C GLN A 191 -2.81 -7.02 -8.67
N TRP A 192 -2.24 -7.16 -7.48
CA TRP A 192 -2.73 -8.05 -6.43
C TRP A 192 -3.00 -7.25 -5.16
N GLY A 193 -4.15 -7.46 -4.52
CA GLY A 193 -4.53 -6.73 -3.31
C GLY A 193 -5.90 -7.17 -2.75
N ASN A 194 -6.14 -6.89 -1.47
CA ASN A 194 -7.36 -7.29 -0.75
C ASN A 194 -8.51 -6.27 -0.85
N GLU A 195 -8.28 -5.13 -1.49
CA GLU A 195 -9.30 -4.12 -1.75
C GLU A 195 -9.93 -4.33 -3.14
N ASP A 196 -11.20 -3.96 -3.31
CA ASP A 196 -11.86 -4.02 -4.62
C ASP A 196 -11.30 -2.89 -5.51
N VAL A 197 -10.28 -3.24 -6.28
CA VAL A 197 -9.55 -2.33 -7.16
C VAL A 197 -10.49 -1.68 -8.17
N GLU A 198 -11.50 -2.40 -8.68
CA GLU A 198 -12.43 -1.86 -9.68
C GLU A 198 -13.37 -0.84 -9.06
N ASP A 199 -13.97 -1.16 -7.91
CA ASP A 199 -14.88 -0.27 -7.21
C ASP A 199 -14.13 0.98 -6.71
N ASN A 200 -12.94 0.82 -6.13
CA ASN A 200 -12.09 1.93 -5.71
C ASN A 200 -11.73 2.87 -6.86
N THR A 201 -11.43 2.31 -8.04
CA THR A 201 -11.09 3.08 -9.24
C THR A 201 -12.30 3.86 -9.75
N HIS A 202 -13.47 3.22 -9.80
CA HIS A 202 -14.70 3.85 -10.26
C HIS A 202 -15.07 5.08 -9.43
N TYR A 203 -14.94 4.99 -8.09
CA TYR A 203 -15.29 6.09 -7.20
C TYR A 203 -14.11 7.02 -6.85
N GLY A 204 -12.89 6.71 -7.31
CA GLY A 204 -11.67 7.46 -7.00
C GLY A 204 -11.28 7.46 -5.52
N VAL A 205 -11.87 6.58 -4.71
CA VAL A 205 -11.68 6.50 -3.26
C VAL A 205 -11.63 5.04 -2.84
N ALA A 206 -10.65 4.67 -2.01
CA ALA A 206 -10.57 3.34 -1.40
C ALA A 206 -11.78 3.09 -0.47
N ARG A 207 -12.75 2.30 -0.94
CA ARG A 207 -13.95 1.88 -0.21
C ARG A 207 -13.62 0.70 0.69
N ARG A 208 -13.89 0.85 1.98
CA ARG A 208 -13.60 -0.18 3.01
C ARG A 208 -14.80 -1.13 3.15
N LYS A 209 -14.57 -2.44 3.35
CA LYS A 209 -15.57 -3.50 3.70
C LYS A 209 -16.35 -3.25 5.02
N GLY A 210 -16.48 -2.00 5.47
CA GLY A 210 -17.20 -1.58 6.66
C GLY A 210 -18.17 -0.43 6.46
N HIS A 211 -18.34 0.06 5.24
CA HIS A 211 -19.44 0.95 4.89
C HIS A 211 -20.73 0.12 4.80
N ILE A 212 -21.24 -0.33 5.96
CA ILE A 212 -22.68 -0.55 6.05
C ILE A 212 -23.29 0.83 5.92
N ASP A 213 -24.10 0.96 4.89
CA ASP A 213 -24.82 2.12 4.43
C ASP A 213 -25.18 3.11 5.54
N THR A 214 -24.79 4.37 5.36
CA THR A 214 -25.05 5.43 6.35
C THR A 214 -26.56 5.70 6.45
N GLN A 215 -27.34 5.32 5.43
CA GLN A 215 -28.81 5.39 5.47
C GLN A 215 -29.44 4.44 6.51
N GLN A 216 -28.83 3.28 6.80
CA GLN A 216 -29.34 2.37 7.84
C GLN A 216 -29.06 2.86 9.28
N ARG A 217 -28.10 3.77 9.46
CA ARG A 217 -27.78 4.33 10.78
C ARG A 217 -28.73 5.46 11.17
N LEU A 218 -29.22 6.22 10.18
CA LEU A 218 -30.20 7.29 10.38
C LEU A 218 -31.60 6.74 10.70
N SER A 219 -31.99 5.61 10.10
CA SER A 219 -33.27 4.96 10.41
C SER A 219 -33.35 4.38 11.83
N LYS A 220 -32.22 3.97 12.41
CA LYS A 220 -32.15 3.50 13.81
C LYS A 220 -32.21 4.64 14.85
N ILE A 221 -31.77 5.86 14.49
CA ILE A 221 -31.83 7.02 15.40
C ILE A 221 -33.25 7.60 15.44
N ALA A 222 -33.98 7.58 14.32
CA ALA A 222 -35.35 8.09 14.24
C ALA A 222 -36.36 7.33 15.13
N ASN A 223 -36.10 6.06 15.45
CA ASN A 223 -36.97 5.26 16.33
C ASN A 223 -36.71 5.45 17.84
N GLY A 224 -35.70 6.24 18.23
CA GLY A 224 -35.30 6.42 19.64
C GLY A 224 -35.91 7.64 20.35
N TYR A 225 -36.52 8.57 19.61
CA TYR A 225 -37.17 9.76 20.18
C TYR A 225 -38.70 9.62 20.09
N LYS A 226 -39.28 8.79 20.97
CA LYS A 226 -40.64 9.06 21.46
C LYS A 226 -40.49 9.69 22.83
N GLY A 227 -40.73 11.00 22.87
CA GLY A 227 -40.79 11.77 24.10
C GLY A 227 -41.83 11.21 25.07
N LYS A 228 -41.56 11.38 26.36
CA LYS A 228 -42.59 11.42 27.39
C LYS A 228 -42.57 12.83 27.96
N ASP A 229 -43.50 13.63 27.45
CA ASP A 229 -44.13 14.69 28.22
C ASP A 229 -45.18 14.05 29.16
N GLU A 230 -45.48 14.80 30.23
CA GLU A 230 -46.35 14.53 31.41
C GLU A 230 -45.66 13.99 32.67
#